data_AF-A0A966PXZ2-F1
#
_entry.id   AF-A0A966PXZ2-F1
#
_cell.length_a   1.000
_cell.length_b   1.000
_cell.length_c   1.000
_cell.angle_alpha   90.00
_cell.angle_beta   90.00
_cell.angle_gamma   90.00
#
_symmetry.space_group_name_H-M   'P 1'
#
loop_
_entity.id
_entity.type
_entity.pdbx_description
1 polymer ?
#
loop_
_entity_poly.entity_id
_entity_poly.type
_entity_poly.pdbx_seq_one_letter_code
_entity_poly.pdbx_strand_id
1 'polypeptide(L)' 'MSFLDEENQQVVDLIIQEVAEALFEEWNNANLDEGDLYADYQILNHAGSNYLYGRFNQYYDLKPGDEYYIEWDEEA' A
#
# COMPACT_ATOMS: atom_id res chain seq x y z
N MET A 1 12.49 28.64 -0.88
CA MET A 1 13.64 27.81 -0.50
C MET A 1 13.37 27.34 0.92
N SER A 2 13.33 26.03 1.12
CA SER A 2 13.17 25.39 2.43
C SER A 2 14.51 25.40 3.15
N PHE A 3 14.49 25.44 4.49
CA PHE A 3 15.69 25.18 5.30
C PHE A 3 16.31 23.82 4.96
N LEU A 4 15.47 22.81 4.66
CA LEU A 4 15.91 21.45 4.32
C LEU A 4 16.68 21.38 2.99
N ASP A 5 16.53 22.39 2.11
CA ASP A 5 17.27 22.45 0.84
C ASP A 5 18.76 22.79 1.07
N GLU A 6 19.11 23.35 2.24
CA GLU A 6 20.48 23.76 2.60
C GLU A 6 21.22 22.72 3.47
N GLU A 7 20.52 21.65 3.88
CA GLU A 7 21.02 20.63 4.78
C GLU A 7 21.59 19.39 4.06
N ASN A 8 22.23 18.49 4.82
CA ASN A 8 22.72 17.22 4.29
C ASN A 8 21.56 16.37 3.77
N GLN A 9 21.50 16.18 2.46
CA GLN A 9 20.39 15.50 1.79
C GLN A 9 20.21 14.03 2.23
N GLN A 10 21.29 13.32 2.58
CA GLN A 10 21.16 11.94 3.09
C GLN A 10 20.46 11.92 4.46
N VAL A 11 20.74 12.91 5.32
CA VAL A 11 20.05 13.04 6.62
C VAL A 11 18.59 13.42 6.41
N VAL A 12 18.30 14.32 5.47
CA VAL A 12 16.92 14.71 5.12
C VAL A 12 16.15 13.51 4.57
N ASP A 13 16.73 12.74 3.65
CA ASP A 13 16.11 11.54 3.08
C ASP A 13 15.79 10.49 4.15
N LEU A 14 16.69 10.29 5.12
CA LEU A 14 16.47 9.38 6.26
C LEU A 14 15.29 9.85 7.13
N ILE A 15 15.22 11.14 7.45
CA ILE A 15 14.10 11.69 8.23
C ILE A 15 12.78 11.57 7.46
N ILE A 16 12.79 11.82 6.15
CA ILE A 16 11.60 11.65 5.30
C ILE A 16 11.16 10.18 5.29
N GLN A 17 12.11 9.24 5.22
CA GLN A 17 11.80 7.81 5.30
C GLN A 17 11.19 7.44 6.66
N GLU A 18 11.77 7.87 7.78
CA GLU A 18 11.22 7.62 9.11
C GLU A 18 9.79 8.17 9.27
N VAL A 19 9.53 9.37 8.75
CA VAL A 19 8.18 9.97 8.74
C VAL A 19 7.23 9.16 7.84
N ALA A 20 7.69 8.71 6.67
CA ALA A 20 6.88 7.91 5.77
C ALA A 20 6.52 6.55 6.38
N GLU A 21 7.46 5.90 7.10
CA GLU A 21 7.23 4.66 7.82
C GLU A 21 6.19 4.83 8.93
N ALA A 22 6.32 5.88 9.76
CA ALA A 22 5.34 6.16 10.81
C ALA A 22 3.93 6.43 10.25
N LEU A 23 3.83 7.24 9.18
CA LEU A 23 2.54 7.52 8.53
C LEU A 23 1.95 6.28 7.88
N PHE A 24 2.77 5.41 7.29
CA PHE A 24 2.33 4.14 6.73
C PHE A 24 1.80 3.20 7.83
N GLU A 25 2.50 3.09 8.96
CA GLU A 25 2.04 2.29 10.10
C GLU A 25 0.70 2.79 10.64
N GLU A 26 0.55 4.10 10.86
CA GLU A 26 -0.72 4.70 11.32
C GLU A 26 -1.85 4.43 10.33
N TRP A 27 -1.62 4.65 9.04
CA TRP A 27 -2.59 4.40 7.99
C TRP A 27 -2.97 2.92 7.89
N ASN A 28 -1.99 2.01 7.93
CA ASN A 28 -2.24 0.59 7.82
C ASN A 28 -2.97 0.05 9.05
N ASN A 29 -2.62 0.52 10.24
CA ASN A 29 -3.32 0.17 11.49
C ASN A 29 -4.79 0.60 11.43
N ALA A 30 -5.09 1.79 10.91
CA ALA A 30 -6.47 2.24 10.73
C ALA A 30 -7.26 1.38 9.73
N ASN A 31 -6.61 0.82 8.71
CA ASN A 31 -7.27 -0.13 7.81
C ASN A 31 -7.44 -1.52 8.47
N LEU A 32 -6.47 -1.95 9.29
CA LEU A 32 -6.55 -3.21 10.03
C LEU A 32 -7.68 -3.22 11.06
N ASP A 33 -8.12 -2.05 11.54
CA ASP A 33 -9.32 -1.94 12.39
C ASP A 33 -10.60 -2.41 11.68
N GLU A 34 -10.67 -2.28 10.34
CA GLU A 34 -11.77 -2.82 9.51
C GLU A 34 -11.54 -4.31 9.15
N GLY A 35 -10.29 -4.76 9.19
CA GLY A 35 -9.88 -6.15 9.05
C GLY A 35 -8.83 -6.39 7.96
N ASP A 36 -8.16 -7.54 8.05
CA ASP A 36 -7.02 -7.92 7.20
C ASP A 36 -7.32 -7.82 5.70
N LEU A 37 -8.53 -8.25 5.27
CA LEU A 37 -8.94 -8.19 3.87
C LEU A 37 -8.99 -6.74 3.35
N TYR A 38 -9.55 -5.83 4.14
CA TYR A 38 -9.65 -4.43 3.76
C TYR A 38 -8.26 -3.77 3.76
N ALA A 39 -7.41 -4.06 4.76
CA ALA A 39 -6.04 -3.55 4.80
C ALA A 39 -5.23 -3.99 3.57
N ASP A 40 -5.26 -5.29 3.22
CA ASP A 40 -4.58 -5.81 2.04
C ASP A 40 -5.13 -5.19 0.74
N TYR A 41 -6.45 -5.04 0.63
CA TYR A 41 -7.09 -4.38 -0.52
C TYR A 41 -6.60 -2.94 -0.70
N GLN A 42 -6.50 -2.18 0.40
CA GLN A 42 -6.03 -0.80 0.39
C GLN A 42 -4.55 -0.71 -0.04
N ILE A 43 -3.70 -1.63 0.41
CA ILE A 43 -2.30 -1.71 -0.04
C ILE A 43 -2.25 -1.97 -1.55
N LEU A 44 -3.04 -2.92 -2.05
CA LEU A 44 -3.01 -3.30 -3.45
C LEU A 44 -3.52 -2.21 -4.39
N ASN A 45 -4.50 -1.42 -3.97
CA ASN A 45 -4.93 -0.23 -4.72
C ASN A 45 -3.79 0.78 -4.97
N HIS A 46 -2.69 0.70 -4.21
CA HIS A 46 -1.50 1.51 -4.38
C HIS A 46 -0.29 0.75 -4.96
N ALA A 47 -0.30 -0.59 -4.96
CA ALA A 47 0.86 -1.43 -5.31
C ALA A 47 1.13 -1.56 -6.82
N GLY A 48 0.15 -1.28 -7.67
CA GLY A 48 0.33 -1.29 -9.14
C GLY A 48 0.77 -2.64 -9.72
N SER A 49 0.60 -3.74 -8.98
CA SER A 49 1.18 -5.05 -9.30
C SER A 49 0.11 -6.05 -9.71
N ASN A 50 0.00 -6.29 -11.03
CA ASN A 50 -0.93 -7.26 -11.61
C ASN A 50 -0.79 -8.67 -10.99
N TYR A 51 0.44 -9.13 -10.79
CA TYR A 51 0.73 -10.40 -10.12
C TYR A 51 0.11 -10.47 -8.71
N LEU A 52 0.26 -9.40 -7.92
CA LEU A 52 -0.28 -9.38 -6.56
C LEU A 52 -1.82 -9.30 -6.55
N TYR A 53 -2.43 -8.66 -7.54
CA TYR A 53 -3.90 -8.60 -7.67
C TYR A 53 -4.50 -9.99 -7.85
N GLY A 54 -3.94 -10.80 -8.75
CA GLY A 54 -4.36 -12.18 -8.93
C GLY A 54 -4.18 -13.04 -7.67
N ARG A 55 -3.03 -12.89 -7.00
CA ARG A 55 -2.74 -13.61 -5.75
C ARG A 55 -3.67 -13.24 -4.60
N PHE A 56 -4.05 -11.97 -4.51
CA PHE A 56 -4.99 -11.48 -3.50
C PHE A 56 -6.39 -12.06 -3.69
N ASN A 57 -6.93 -12.00 -4.92
CA ASN A 57 -8.24 -12.58 -5.21
C ASN A 57 -8.27 -14.08 -4.90
N GLN A 58 -7.19 -14.81 -5.22
CA GLN A 58 -7.06 -16.23 -4.90
C GLN A 58 -6.99 -16.49 -3.39
N TYR A 59 -6.28 -15.66 -2.63
CA TYR A 59 -6.12 -15.82 -1.19
C TYR A 59 -7.45 -15.65 -0.44
N TYR A 60 -8.26 -14.66 -0.84
CA TYR A 60 -9.56 -14.36 -0.23
C TYR A 60 -10.76 -15.03 -0.94
N ASP A 61 -10.53 -15.91 -1.93
CA ASP A 61 -11.56 -16.57 -2.77
C ASP A 61 -12.56 -15.60 -3.43
N LEU A 62 -12.07 -14.41 -3.79
CA LEU A 62 -12.86 -13.35 -4.41
C LEU A 62 -13.14 -13.66 -5.87
N LYS A 63 -14.38 -13.40 -6.28
CA LYS A 63 -14.91 -13.62 -7.62
C LYS A 63 -15.30 -12.29 -8.26
N PRO A 64 -15.33 -12.21 -9.60
CA PRO A 64 -15.85 -11.04 -10.29
C PRO A 64 -17.24 -10.66 -9.78
N GLY A 65 -17.37 -9.43 -9.28
CA GLY A 65 -18.61 -8.90 -8.68
C GLY A 65 -18.60 -8.83 -7.15
N ASP A 66 -17.64 -9.46 -6.48
CA ASP A 66 -17.41 -9.25 -5.05
C ASP A 66 -16.88 -7.83 -4.80
N GLU A 67 -17.22 -7.25 -3.64
CA GLU A 67 -16.92 -5.85 -3.30
C GLU A 67 -15.43 -5.49 -3.43
N TYR A 68 -14.56 -6.40 -3.00
CA TYR A 68 -13.11 -6.19 -2.97
C TYR A 68 -12.36 -6.88 -4.11
N TYR A 69 -13.05 -7.42 -5.11
CA TYR A 69 -12.40 -8.05 -6.25
C TYR A 69 -11.57 -7.01 -7.04
N ILE A 70 -10.29 -7.30 -7.27
CA ILE A 70 -9.41 -6.45 -8.06
C ILE A 70 -9.27 -7.04 -9.48
N GLU A 71 -9.55 -6.25 -10.52
CA GLU A 71 -9.32 -6.69 -11.89
C GLU A 71 -7.83 -6.94 -12.15
N TRP A 72 -7.52 -8.06 -12.78
CA TRP A 72 -6.16 -8.49 -13.09
C TRP A 72 -6.14 -9.26 -14.42
N ASP A 73 -5.01 -9.20 -15.10
CA ASP A 73 -4.77 -9.88 -16.38
C ASP A 73 -3.83 -11.07 -16.15
N GLU A 74 -4.35 -12.30 -16.18
CA GLU A 74 -3.54 -13.51 -15.95
C GLU A 74 -2.40 -13.69 -16.97
N GLU A 75 -2.48 -13.03 -18.13
CA GLU A 75 -1.49 -13.12 -19.21
C GLU A 75 -0.42 -12.00 -19.19
N ALA A 76 -0.53 -11.02 -18.28
CA ALA A 76 0.34 -9.83 -18.21
C ALA A 76 1.57 -9.96 -17.30
#